data_AF-A0A835I128-F1
#
_entry.id   AF-A0A835I128-F1
#
_cell.length_a   1.000
_cell.length_b   1.000
_cell.length_c   1.000
_cell.angle_alpha   90.00
_cell.angle_beta   90.00
_cell.angle_gamma   90.00
#
_symmetry.space_group_name_H-M   'P 1'
#
loop_
_entity.id
_entity.type
_entity.pdbx_description
1 polymer ?
#
loop_
_entity_poly.entity_id
_entity_poly.type
_entity_poly.pdbx_seq_one_letter_code
_entity_poly.pdbx_strand_id
1 'polypeptide(L)'
;MWIARNQRNPETIYGLEMLMIDEKENQMKASIPAYNIDQFKDKLKEGDIFVFEKFIVASTSGTYRQIDNDLTIKFKGDTLVKLQQTDDDDGTFSKTNSHSAI
;
A
#
# COMPACT_ATOMS: atom_id res chain seq x y z
N MET A 1 0.95 -4.66 3.59
CA MET A 1 1.15 -3.50 4.46
C MET A 1 1.44 -4.00 5.87
N TRP A 2 2.50 -3.51 6.49
CA TRP A 2 2.90 -3.94 7.84
C TRP A 2 3.28 -2.74 8.70
N ILE A 3 3.14 -2.90 10.02
CA ILE A 3 3.57 -1.90 11.01
C ILE A 3 5.08 -2.02 11.20
N ALA A 4 5.81 -0.94 10.92
CA ALA A 4 7.21 -0.81 11.28
C ALA A 4 7.33 -0.46 12.77
N ARG A 5 7.89 -1.38 13.55
CA ARG A 5 8.10 -1.22 15.01
C ARG A 5 9.58 -1.11 15.34
N ASN A 6 9.89 -0.46 16.44
CA ASN A 6 11.21 -0.55 17.04
C ASN A 6 11.43 -1.95 17.59
N GLN A 7 12.45 -2.66 17.08
CA GLN A 7 12.79 -4.02 17.52
C GLN A 7 13.18 -4.11 18.99
N ARG A 8 13.71 -3.02 19.59
CA ARG A 8 14.09 -2.96 21.01
C ARG A 8 12.94 -2.51 21.92
N ASN A 9 11.95 -1.82 21.37
CA ASN A 9 10.77 -1.35 22.09
C ASN A 9 9.51 -1.49 21.22
N PRO A 10 8.83 -2.66 21.24
CA PRO A 10 7.72 -2.96 20.34
C PRO A 10 6.52 -2.00 20.43
N GLU A 11 6.36 -1.29 21.56
CA GLU A 11 5.34 -0.25 21.76
C GLU A 11 5.59 0.99 20.91
N THR A 12 6.84 1.21 20.48
CA THR A 12 7.18 2.32 19.59
C THR A 12 6.92 1.94 18.14
N ILE A 13 5.87 2.51 17.56
CA ILE A 13 5.54 2.42 16.14
C ILE A 13 6.29 3.54 15.39
N TYR A 14 7.05 3.18 14.36
CA TYR A 14 7.69 4.14 13.47
C TYR A 14 6.81 4.54 12.30
N GLY A 15 5.94 3.63 11.84
CA GLY A 15 5.10 3.88 10.69
C GLY A 15 4.40 2.64 10.17
N LEU A 16 3.74 2.81 9.03
CA LEU A 16 3.33 1.72 8.14
C LEU A 16 4.29 1.64 6.98
N GLU A 17 4.58 0.43 6.54
CA GLU A 17 5.37 0.15 5.35
C GLU A 17 4.54 -0.67 4.37
N MET A 18 4.73 -0.36 3.08
CA MET A 18 3.97 -0.92 1.98
C MET A 18 4.93 -1.29 0.86
N LEU A 19 4.65 -2.41 0.21
CA LEU A 19 5.24 -2.76 -1.08
C LEU A 19 4.19 -2.46 -2.14
N MET A 20 4.57 -1.67 -3.14
CA MET A 20 3.71 -1.28 -4.26
C MET A 20 4.28 -1.86 -5.55
N ILE A 21 3.38 -2.18 -6.48
CA ILE A 21 3.71 -2.71 -7.80
C ILE A 21 2.91 -1.88 -8.80
N ASP A 22 3.56 -1.41 -9.87
CA ASP A 22 2.89 -0.70 -10.97
C ASP A 22 2.54 -1.65 -12.14
N GLU A 23 1.92 -1.11 -13.19
CA GLU A 23 1.49 -1.87 -14.37
C GLU A 23 2.64 -2.47 -15.19
N LYS A 24 3.89 -2.03 -14.93
CA LYS A 24 5.11 -2.53 -15.57
C LYS A 24 5.88 -3.46 -14.65
N GLU A 25 5.25 -3.95 -13.59
CA GLU A 25 5.82 -4.81 -12.57
C GLU A 25 6.99 -4.17 -11.79
N ASN A 26 7.15 -2.84 -11.85
CA ASN A 26 8.15 -2.17 -11.04
C ASN A 26 7.70 -2.18 -9.58
N GLN A 27 8.62 -2.56 -8.70
CA GLN A 27 8.37 -2.60 -7.28
C GLN A 27 8.96 -1.38 -6.59
N MET A 28 8.17 -0.74 -5.72
CA MET A 28 8.66 0.35 -4.89
C MET A 28 8.11 0.27 -3.47
N LYS A 29 8.98 0.52 -2.51
CA LYS A 29 8.59 0.61 -1.10
C LYS A 29 7.98 1.99 -0.84
N ALA A 30 6.86 2.02 -0.12
CA ALA A 30 6.31 3.23 0.46
C ALA A 30 6.29 3.15 2.00
N SER A 31 6.34 4.31 2.64
CA SER A 31 6.23 4.44 4.09
C SER A 31 5.29 5.58 4.49
N ILE A 32 4.53 5.35 5.55
CA ILE A 32 3.68 6.33 6.22
C ILE A 32 4.23 6.51 7.63
N PRO A 33 4.71 7.71 8.01
CA PRO A 33 5.23 7.93 9.34
C PRO A 33 4.12 7.79 10.39
N ALA A 34 4.49 7.40 11.61
CA ALA A 34 3.54 7.12 12.69
C ALA A 34 2.46 8.19 12.90
N TYR A 35 2.85 9.48 12.84
CA TYR A 35 1.93 10.61 13.03
C TYR A 35 0.91 10.80 11.89
N ASN A 36 1.08 10.12 10.74
CA ASN A 36 0.14 10.15 9.61
C ASN A 36 -0.65 8.84 9.47
N ILE A 37 -0.42 7.81 10.30
CA ILE A 37 -1.06 6.50 10.15
C ILE A 37 -2.58 6.63 10.13
N ASP A 38 -3.16 7.33 11.10
CA ASP A 38 -4.62 7.46 11.23
C ASP A 38 -5.27 8.19 10.04
N GLN A 39 -4.52 9.03 9.32
CA GLN A 39 -5.02 9.73 8.14
C GLN A 39 -5.20 8.80 6.92
N PHE A 40 -4.43 7.71 6.85
CA PHE A 40 -4.29 6.91 5.63
C PHE A 40 -4.64 5.43 5.81
N LYS A 41 -4.49 4.85 7.00
CA LYS A 41 -4.61 3.40 7.22
C LYS A 41 -5.94 2.80 6.74
N ASP A 42 -7.03 3.53 6.92
CA ASP A 42 -8.38 3.04 6.58
C ASP A 42 -8.74 3.30 5.10
N LYS A 43 -7.92 4.11 4.39
CA LYS A 43 -8.09 4.43 2.96
C LYS A 43 -7.29 3.49 2.06
N LEU A 44 -6.31 2.78 2.60
CA LEU A 44 -5.39 1.92 1.87
C LEU A 44 -5.70 0.47 2.21
N LYS A 45 -6.18 -0.28 1.22
CA LYS A 45 -6.40 -1.72 1.35
C LYS A 45 -5.49 -2.46 0.39
N GLU A 46 -4.98 -3.60 0.84
CA GLU A 46 -4.17 -4.46 -0.02
C GLU A 46 -5.02 -5.00 -1.16
N GLY A 47 -4.45 -5.04 -2.37
CA GLY A 47 -5.12 -5.49 -3.60
C GLY A 47 -5.84 -4.38 -4.37
N ASP A 48 -6.16 -3.25 -3.74
CA ASP A 48 -6.77 -2.11 -4.42
C ASP A 48 -5.72 -1.32 -5.23
N ILE A 49 -6.17 -0.72 -6.34
CA ILE A 49 -5.35 0.14 -7.19
C ILE A 49 -5.55 1.60 -6.77
N PHE A 50 -4.45 2.32 -6.58
CA PHE A 50 -4.47 3.71 -6.15
C PHE A 50 -3.61 4.61 -7.03
N VAL A 51 -4.06 5.86 -7.16
CA VAL A 51 -3.25 6.97 -7.66
C VAL A 51 -2.78 7.80 -6.46
N PHE A 52 -1.46 7.93 -6.34
CA PHE A 52 -0.82 8.75 -5.32
C PHE A 52 -0.24 10.03 -5.93
N GLU A 53 -0.44 11.16 -5.26
CA GLU A 53 0.17 12.44 -5.66
C GLU A 53 0.75 13.15 -4.44
N LYS A 54 1.66 14.11 -4.66
CA LYS A 54 2.26 14.93 -3.59
C LYS A 54 2.93 14.11 -2.49
N PHE A 55 3.54 12.97 -2.82
CA PHE A 55 4.44 12.26 -1.92
C PHE A 55 5.88 12.80 -2.03
N ILE A 56 6.79 12.27 -1.22
CA ILE A 56 8.23 12.52 -1.30
C ILE A 56 8.89 11.27 -1.89
N VAL A 57 9.83 11.44 -2.82
CA VAL A 57 10.77 10.39 -3.23
C VAL A 57 12.07 10.60 -2.48
N ALA A 58 12.57 9.55 -1.83
CA ALA A 58 13.80 9.61 -1.04
C ALA A 58 14.67 8.37 -1.32
N SER A 59 15.97 8.47 -1.04
CA SER A 59 16.84 7.30 -1.10
C SER A 59 16.47 6.27 -0.03
N THR A 60 16.47 5.00 -0.41
CA THR A 60 16.29 3.86 0.50
C THR A 60 17.53 3.70 1.37
N SER A 61 17.44 4.11 2.63
CA SER A 61 18.51 3.95 3.63
C SER A 61 18.33 2.69 4.46
N GLY A 62 19.43 2.03 4.82
CA GLY A 62 19.45 0.88 5.73
C GLY A 62 19.76 -0.44 5.05
N THR A 63 20.16 -1.44 5.86
CA THR A 63 20.53 -2.79 5.40
C THR A 63 19.32 -3.72 5.21
N TYR A 64 18.18 -3.39 5.82
CA TYR A 64 16.96 -4.15 5.67
C TYR A 64 16.17 -3.66 4.46
N ARG A 65 16.25 -4.41 3.35
CA ARG A 65 15.54 -4.15 2.10
C ARG A 65 14.77 -5.40 1.69
N GLN A 66 13.46 -5.26 1.48
CA GLN A 66 12.63 -6.35 0.93
C GLN A 66 12.71 -6.41 -0.59
N ILE A 67 13.10 -5.31 -1.23
CA ILE A 67 13.23 -5.17 -2.67
C ILE A 67 14.51 -4.41 -3.02
N ASP A 68 15.05 -4.68 -4.19
CA ASP A 68 16.23 -3.98 -4.71
C ASP A 68 15.80 -2.70 -5.45
N ASN A 69 15.46 -1.68 -4.67
CA ASN A 69 15.15 -0.35 -5.18
C ASN A 69 15.79 0.73 -4.29
N ASP A 70 16.64 1.57 -4.89
CA ASP A 70 17.34 2.64 -4.21
C ASP A 70 16.46 3.84 -3.86
N LEU A 71 15.20 3.84 -4.30
CA LEU A 71 14.21 4.87 -4.02
C LEU A 71 13.02 4.31 -3.23
N THR A 72 12.49 5.15 -2.35
CA THR A 72 11.28 4.89 -1.57
C THR A 72 10.36 6.10 -1.58
N ILE A 73 9.07 5.82 -1.58
CA ILE A 73 8.02 6.81 -1.41
C ILE A 73 7.79 7.07 0.09
N LYS A 74 7.71 8.33 0.49
CA LYS A 74 7.33 8.76 1.84
C LYS A 74 6.07 9.60 1.78
N PHE A 75 5.05 9.16 2.50
CA PHE A 75 3.80 9.90 2.64
C PHE A 75 4.04 11.08 3.59
N LYS A 76 3.55 12.25 3.19
CA LYS A 76 3.46 13.46 4.01
C LYS A 76 2.00 13.84 4.21
N GLY A 77 1.72 14.79 5.11
CA GLY A 77 0.34 15.12 5.50
C GLY A 77 -0.56 15.58 4.34
N ASP A 78 0.02 16.12 3.26
CA ASP A 78 -0.66 16.56 2.04
C ASP A 78 -0.53 15.57 0.86
N THR A 79 -0.03 14.35 1.10
CA THR A 79 -0.08 13.28 0.10
C THR A 79 -1.54 12.96 -0.23
N LEU A 80 -1.87 13.01 -1.52
CA LEU A 80 -3.19 12.71 -2.03
C LEU A 80 -3.27 11.23 -2.38
N VAL A 81 -4.36 10.59 -1.98
CA VAL A 81 -4.67 9.18 -2.25
C VAL A 81 -6.04 9.13 -2.92
N LYS A 82 -6.09 8.56 -4.12
CA LYS A 82 -7.34 8.33 -4.85
C LYS A 82 -7.44 6.84 -5.17
N LEU A 83 -8.55 6.22 -4.78
CA LEU A 83 -8.88 4.87 -5.22
C LEU A 83 -9.18 4.93 -6.72
N GLN A 84 -8.51 4.08 -7.50
CA GLN A 84 -8.84 3.90 -8.90
C GLN A 84 -9.93 2.85 -8.99
N GLN A 85 -11.13 3.27 -9.43
CA GLN A 85 -12.18 2.32 -9.77
C GLN A 85 -11.69 1.54 -10.99
N THR A 86 -11.69 0.22 -10.88
CA THR A 86 -11.60 -0.64 -12.04
C THR A 86 -12.99 -0.71 -12.64
N ASP A 87 -13.10 -0.42 -13.94
CA ASP A 87 -14.32 -0.70 -14.69
C ASP A 87 -14.42 -2.23 -14.82
N ASP A 88 -14.85 -2.91 -13.75
CA ASP A 88 -15.15 -4.33 -13.75
C ASP A 88 -16.49 -4.58 -14.49
N ASP A 89 -16.53 -4.22 -15.78
CA ASP A 89 -17.58 -4.62 -16.73
C ASP A 89 -16.97 -5.39 -17.92
N ASP A 90 -16.04 -6.31 -17.63
CA ASP A 90 -15.88 -7.51 -18.45
C ASP A 90 -16.44 -8.70 -17.67
N GLY A 91 -17.73 -8.96 -17.90
CA GLY A 91 -18.55 -9.96 -17.22
C GLY A 91 -18.03 -11.39 -17.34
N THR A 92 -16.98 -11.72 -16.58
CA THR A 92 -16.52 -13.09 -16.43
C THR A 92 -16.06 -13.36 -15.00
N PHE A 93 -17.02 -13.62 -14.11
CA PHE A 93 -17.05 -14.79 -13.24
C PHE A 93 -18.48 -14.95 -12.72
N SER A 94 -19.36 -15.44 -13.58
CA SER A 94 -20.64 -16.00 -13.16
C SER A 94 -20.38 -17.25 -12.32
N LYS A 95 -20.39 -17.10 -10.99
CA LYS A 95 -20.75 -18.22 -10.12
C LYS A 95 -22.25 -18.42 -10.22
N THR A 96 -22.68 -19.25 -11.17
CA THR A 96 -23.99 -19.87 -11.14
C THR A 96 -24.10 -20.68 -9.85
N ASN A 97 -24.85 -20.18 -8.87
CA ASN A 97 -25.35 -21.03 -7.79
C ASN A 97 -26.47 -21.89 -8.37
N SER A 98 -26.10 -23.03 -8.94
CA SER A 98 -26.99 -24.18 -9.06
C SER A 98 -27.20 -24.76 -7.67
N HIS A 99 -28.35 -24.48 -7.06
CA HIS A 99 -29.00 -25.39 -6.13
C HIS A 99 -30.48 -25.44 -6.48
N SER A 100 -30.82 -26.40 -7.33
CA SER A 100 -32.15 -26.98 -7.38
C SER A 100 -32.12 -28.28 -6.56
N ALA A 101 -33.29 -28.61 -5.99
CA ALA A 101 -33.67 -29.81 -5.23
C ALA A 101 -33.47 -29.65 -3.71
N ILE A 102 -34.48 -29.79 -2.85
CA ILE A 102 -35.81 -30.43 -2.95
C ILE A 102 -36.81 -29.59 -2.16
#